data_AF-A0A8S2ZDS0-F1
#
_entry.id   AF-A0A8S2ZDS0-F1
#
_cell.length_a   1.000
_cell.length_b   1.000
_cell.length_c   1.000
_cell.angle_alpha   90.00
_cell.angle_beta   90.00
_cell.angle_gamma   90.00
#
_symmetry.space_group_name_H-M   'P 1'
#
loop_
_entity.id
_entity.type
_entity.pdbx_description
1 polymer ?
#
loop_
_entity_poly.entity_id
_entity_poly.type
_entity_poly.pdbx_seq_one_letter_code
_entity_poly.pdbx_strand_id
1 'polypeptide(L)' 'TISAVCEATGASVSEVAKAVGLDSRIGSKFLNASVGFGGSCFQKDVYNLIYLAESLKL' A
#
# COMPACT_ATOMS: atom_id res chain seq x y z
N THR A 1 -3.96 -7.87 -3.65
CA THR A 1 -2.98 -7.33 -2.68
C THR A 1 -1.98 -8.42 -2.33
N ILE A 2 -0.81 -8.09 -1.77
CA ILE A 2 0.14 -9.11 -1.30
C ILE A 2 -0.47 -9.96 -0.16
N SER A 3 -1.34 -9.37 0.67
CA SER A 3 -2.08 -10.12 1.71
C SER A 3 -2.92 -11.26 1.12
N ALA A 4 -3.68 -11.01 0.04
CA ALA A 4 -4.50 -12.03 -0.60
C ALA A 4 -3.67 -13.18 -1.20
N VAL A 5 -2.46 -12.88 -1.69
CA VAL A 5 -1.53 -13.91 -2.17
C VAL A 5 -1.02 -14.76 -1.01
N CYS A 6 -0.71 -14.12 0.13
CA CYS A 6 -0.28 -14.82 1.33
C CYS A 6 -1.38 -15.77 1.85
N GLU A 7 -2.63 -15.31 1.87
CA GLU A 7 -3.79 -16.14 2.24
C GLU A 7 -3.96 -17.36 1.32
N ALA A 8 -3.83 -17.16 0.01
CA ALA A 8 -3.96 -18.24 -0.97
C ALA A 8 -2.83 -19.27 -0.92
N THR A 9 -1.67 -18.92 -0.35
CA THR A 9 -0.46 -19.76 -0.33
C THR A 9 -0.09 -20.27 1.06
N GLY A 10 -0.80 -19.84 2.11
CA GLY A 10 -0.46 -20.14 3.51
C GLY A 10 0.72 -19.35 4.06
N ALA A 11 1.21 -18.34 3.33
CA ALA A 11 2.27 -17.45 3.81
C ALA A 11 1.72 -16.41 4.80
N SER A 12 2.61 -15.86 5.64
CA SER A 12 2.25 -14.79 6.59
C SER A 12 2.60 -13.42 6.02
N VAL A 13 1.58 -12.57 5.80
CA VAL A 13 1.80 -11.20 5.30
C VAL A 13 2.67 -10.36 6.26
N SER A 14 2.60 -10.61 7.57
CA SER A 14 3.42 -9.94 8.57
C SER A 14 4.90 -10.31 8.46
N GLU A 15 5.21 -11.56 8.13
CA GLU A 15 6.59 -12.01 7.89
C GLU A 15 7.13 -11.44 6.58
N VAL A 16 6.32 -11.46 5.53
CA VAL A 16 6.68 -10.84 4.24
C VAL A 16 6.94 -9.34 4.42
N ALA A 17 6.05 -8.61 5.10
CA ALA A 17 6.23 -7.18 5.36
C ALA A 17 7.51 -6.90 6.17
N LYS A 18 7.83 -7.74 7.16
CA LYS A 18 9.08 -7.63 7.93
C LYS A 18 10.29 -7.85 7.03
N ALA A 19 10.30 -8.90 6.20
CA ALA A 19 11.42 -9.21 5.32
C ALA A 19 11.65 -8.10 4.27
N VAL A 20 10.57 -7.61 3.65
CA VAL A 20 10.61 -6.50 2.68
C VAL A 20 11.11 -5.21 3.34
N GLY A 21 10.66 -4.92 4.56
CA GLY A 21 11.06 -3.72 5.30
C GLY A 21 12.51 -3.70 5.79
N LEU A 22 13.25 -4.80 5.66
CA LEU A 22 14.70 -4.84 5.92
C LEU A 22 15.51 -4.17 4.80
N ASP A 23 14.97 -4.08 3.58
CA ASP A 23 15.60 -3.31 2.52
C ASP A 23 15.47 -1.82 2.83
N SER A 24 16.61 -1.17 3.07
CA SER A 24 16.66 0.25 3.46
C SER A 24 16.12 1.20 2.40
N ARG A 25 16.03 0.78 1.13
CA ARG A 25 15.42 1.57 0.05
C ARG A 25 13.90 1.61 0.16
N ILE A 26 13.30 0.63 0.83
CA ILE A 26 11.85 0.51 1.06
C ILE A 26 11.51 1.06 2.46
N GLY A 27 12.24 0.61 3.48
CA GLY A 27 11.97 0.93 4.88
C GLY A 27 10.79 0.16 5.48
N SER A 28 10.64 0.21 6.80
CA SER A 28 9.72 -0.65 7.55
C SER A 28 8.36 -0.01 7.90
N LYS A 29 8.14 1.26 7.52
CA LYS A 29 6.93 2.02 7.87
C LYS A 29 5.85 1.83 6.80
N PHE A 30 4.58 1.97 7.18
CA PHE A 30 3.42 1.85 6.28
C PHE A 30 3.28 0.49 5.55
N LEU A 31 3.99 -0.56 6.00
CA LEU A 31 3.90 -1.92 5.45
C LEU A 31 2.90 -2.84 6.18
N ASN A 32 2.12 -2.29 7.13
CA ASN A 32 1.15 -3.10 7.86
C ASN A 32 -0.11 -3.32 7.00
N ALA A 33 -0.40 -4.58 6.66
CA ALA A 33 -1.62 -4.93 5.95
C ALA A 33 -2.85 -4.64 6.82
N SER A 34 -3.92 -4.11 6.20
CA SER A 34 -5.21 -3.84 6.84
C SER A 34 -6.35 -4.16 5.88
N VAL A 35 -7.59 -4.03 6.35
CA VAL A 35 -8.80 -4.11 5.51
C VAL A 35 -8.81 -3.02 4.41
N GLY A 36 -8.09 -1.91 4.63
CA GLY A 36 -8.01 -0.75 3.77
C GLY A 36 -7.49 0.47 4.54
N PHE A 37 -6.97 1.47 3.84
CA PHE A 37 -6.71 2.78 4.44
C PHE A 37 -8.00 3.61 4.49
N GLY A 38 -8.08 4.55 5.43
CA GLY A 38 -9.24 5.43 5.59
C GLY A 38 -8.87 6.82 6.09
N GLY A 39 -9.86 7.57 6.55
CA GLY A 39 -9.70 8.96 6.98
C GLY A 39 -9.92 9.97 5.84
N SER A 40 -9.86 11.26 6.19
CA SER A 40 -10.22 12.35 5.27
C SER A 40 -9.15 12.71 4.23
N CYS A 41 -7.89 12.32 4.47
CA CYS A 41 -6.75 12.77 3.66
C CYS A 41 -6.48 11.85 2.46
N PHE A 42 -6.07 10.60 2.67
CA PHE A 42 -5.50 9.76 1.59
C PHE A 42 -6.43 9.58 0.38
N GLN A 43 -7.69 9.22 0.62
CA GLN A 43 -8.64 9.02 -0.47
C GLN A 43 -8.87 10.33 -1.26
N LYS A 44 -9.04 11.45 -0.55
CA LYS A 44 -9.24 12.78 -1.16
C LYS A 44 -8.03 13.19 -1.99
N ASP A 45 -6.84 13.06 -1.43
CA ASP A 45 -5.61 13.55 -2.06
C ASP A 45 -5.24 12.71 -3.29
N VAL A 46 -5.40 11.38 -3.23
CA VAL A 46 -5.19 10.50 -4.39
C VAL A 46 -6.19 10.81 -5.50
N TYR A 47 -7.47 11.04 -5.19
CA TYR A 47 -8.45 11.41 -6.22
C TYR A 47 -8.18 12.77 -6.84
N ASN A 48 -7.76 13.76 -6.05
CA ASN A 48 -7.36 15.06 -6.60
C ASN A 48 -6.11 14.94 -7.49
N LEU A 49 -5.17 14.05 -7.16
CA LEU A 49 -4.00 13.80 -8.00
C LEU A 49 -4.39 13.15 -9.34
N ILE A 50 -5.28 12.16 -9.32
CA ILE A 50 -5.83 11.54 -10.54
C ILE A 50 -6.52 12.59 -11.41
N TYR A 51 -7.42 13.37 -10.80
CA TYR A 51 -8.12 14.45 -11.50
C TYR A 51 -7.16 15.46 -12.13
N LEU A 52 -6.11 15.85 -11.39
CA LEU A 52 -5.08 16.74 -11.91
C LEU A 52 -4.36 16.13 -13.11
N ALA A 53 -3.95 14.86 -13.03
CA ALA A 53 -3.28 14.17 -14.14
C ALA A 53 -4.15 14.09 -15.40
N GLU A 54 -5.43 13.72 -15.24
CA GLU A 54 -6.41 13.71 -16.33
C GLU A 54 -6.62 15.10 -16.94
N SER A 55 -6.69 16.14 -16.09
CA SER A 55 -6.85 17.53 -16.54
C SER A 55 -5.65 18.06 -17.33
N LEU A 56 -4.45 17.56 -17.01
CA LEU A 56 -3.19 17.92 -17.68
C LEU A 56 -2.86 17.02 -18.87
N LYS A 57 -3.66 15.97 -19.14
CA LYS A 57 -3.42 14.94 -20.17
C LYS A 57 -2.02 14.31 -20.06
N LEU A 58 -1.58 14.07 -18.83
CA LEU A 58 -0.42 13.22 -18.55
C LEU A 58 -0.79 11.75 -18.81
#